data_AF-A0A1H5ANY9-F1
#
_entry.id   AF-A0A1H5ANY9-F1
#
_cell.length_a   1.000
_cell.length_b   1.000
_cell.length_c   1.000
_cell.angle_alpha   90.00
_cell.angle_beta   90.00
_cell.angle_gamma   90.00
#
_symmetry.space_group_name_H-M   'P 1'
#
loop_
_entity.id
_entity.type
_entity.pdbx_description
1 polymer ?
#
loop_
_entity_poly.entity_id
_entity_poly.type
_entity_poly.pdbx_seq_one_letter_code
_entity_poly.pdbx_strand_id
1 'polypeptide(L)'
;MDRVSRMLRAADMSRHASSFASRTTARTRLPLDFSAASLRIVDRVVDGLRRGAGDPADVAPVLQELGAYVGEVLVRQARARWVDFDDMTSELFGQPVGVRTFDGRAWNPLGKVVNRFELGPEESAYELFLLVPRRPKDLPLPRGTAHGPRLTAA
;
A
#
# COMPACT_ATOMS: atom_id res chain seq x y z
N MET A 1 -21.29 -10.02 -18.47
CA MET A 1 -20.49 -8.89 -17.96
C MET A 1 -19.04 -9.32 -17.95
N ASP A 2 -18.36 -9.00 -19.04
CA ASP A 2 -16.95 -9.30 -19.27
C ASP A 2 -16.12 -8.40 -18.34
N ARG A 3 -15.65 -8.99 -17.24
CA ARG A 3 -14.87 -8.34 -16.19
C ARG A 3 -13.99 -9.41 -15.58
N VAL A 4 -13.09 -10.00 -16.38
CA VAL A 4 -11.87 -10.57 -15.80
C VAL A 4 -11.35 -9.49 -14.87
N SER A 5 -11.48 -9.73 -13.57
CA SER A 5 -11.16 -8.81 -12.50
C SER A 5 -9.88 -8.10 -12.91
N ARG A 6 -9.93 -6.77 -13.05
CA ARG A 6 -8.73 -5.98 -13.31
C ARG A 6 -7.89 -6.15 -12.05
N MET A 7 -7.15 -7.26 -11.96
CA MET A 7 -6.33 -7.61 -10.82
C MET A 7 -5.43 -6.41 -10.62
N LEU A 8 -5.49 -5.82 -9.44
CA LEU A 8 -4.48 -4.86 -9.06
C LEU A 8 -3.14 -5.56 -9.22
N ARG A 9 -2.22 -4.89 -9.91
CA ARG A 9 -0.84 -5.34 -10.07
C ARG A 9 0.06 -4.35 -9.39
N ALA A 10 1.08 -4.85 -8.72
CA ALA A 10 2.08 -4.04 -8.03
C ALA A 10 2.68 -2.96 -8.94
N ALA A 11 2.91 -3.29 -10.22
CA ALA A 11 3.46 -2.39 -11.22
C ALA A 11 2.61 -1.11 -11.45
N ASP A 12 1.29 -1.19 -11.23
CA ASP A 12 0.37 -0.07 -11.49
C ASP A 12 0.18 0.83 -10.26
N MET A 13 0.59 0.36 -9.07
CA MET A 13 0.14 0.97 -7.81
C MET A 13 0.70 2.36 -7.56
N SER A 14 1.98 2.59 -7.86
CA SER A 14 2.57 3.92 -7.74
C SER A 14 1.89 4.95 -8.66
N ARG A 15 1.45 4.53 -9.87
CA ARG A 15 0.71 5.40 -10.79
C ARG A 15 -0.68 5.71 -10.27
N HIS A 16 -1.39 4.71 -9.74
CA HIS A 16 -2.71 4.91 -9.14
C HIS A 16 -2.64 5.87 -7.95
N ALA A 17 -1.71 5.66 -7.02
CA ALA A 17 -1.49 6.53 -5.87
C ALA A 17 -1.19 7.98 -6.27
N SER A 18 -0.27 8.18 -7.23
CA SER A 18 0.09 9.51 -7.74
C SER A 18 -1.08 10.21 -8.44
N SER A 19 -1.85 9.45 -9.23
CA SER A 19 -3.01 9.99 -9.93
C SER A 19 -4.12 10.39 -8.96
N PHE A 20 -4.37 9.58 -7.93
CA PHE A 20 -5.30 9.89 -6.86
C PHE A 20 -4.88 11.15 -6.10
N ALA A 21 -3.64 11.21 -5.60
CA ALA A 21 -3.14 12.36 -4.84
C ALA A 21 -3.26 13.67 -5.62
N SER A 22 -2.88 13.67 -6.90
CA SER A 22 -3.00 14.84 -7.78
C SER A 22 -4.45 15.28 -7.96
N ARG A 23 -5.37 14.36 -8.30
CA ARG A 23 -6.80 14.70 -8.48
C ARG A 23 -7.45 15.19 -7.19
N THR A 24 -7.14 14.56 -6.06
CA THR A 24 -7.74 14.90 -4.77
C THR A 24 -7.22 16.23 -4.26
N THR A 25 -5.91 16.48 -4.37
CA THR A 25 -5.31 17.77 -3.98
C THR A 25 -5.89 18.92 -4.81
N ALA A 26 -6.05 18.72 -6.12
CA ALA A 26 -6.65 19.73 -7.01
C ALA A 26 -8.12 20.04 -6.69
N ARG A 27 -8.91 19.04 -6.26
CA ARG A 27 -10.35 19.20 -6.01
C ARG A 27 -10.68 19.64 -4.58
N THR A 28 -9.92 19.16 -3.59
CA THR A 28 -10.31 19.26 -2.16
C THR A 28 -9.31 20.06 -1.33
N ARG A 29 -8.15 20.43 -1.89
CA ARG A 29 -7.03 21.07 -1.18
C ARG A 29 -6.50 20.25 0.03
N LEU A 30 -6.84 18.97 0.14
CA LEU A 30 -6.23 18.08 1.12
C LEU A 30 -4.76 17.86 0.76
N PRO A 31 -3.80 18.11 1.67
CA PRO A 31 -2.38 17.96 1.38
C PRO A 31 -1.97 16.48 1.41
N LEU A 32 -2.20 15.79 0.29
CA LEU A 32 -1.78 14.41 0.09
C LEU A 32 -0.36 14.38 -0.52
N ASP A 33 0.64 14.78 0.27
CA ASP A 33 2.03 15.02 -0.13
C ASP A 33 2.98 13.81 -0.04
N PHE A 34 2.45 12.64 0.31
CA PHE A 34 3.17 11.39 0.54
C PHE A 34 4.10 11.39 1.77
N SER A 35 3.88 12.32 2.70
CA SER A 35 4.52 12.31 4.01
C SER A 35 3.89 11.26 4.93
N ALA A 36 4.60 10.90 6.01
CA ALA A 36 3.99 10.12 7.08
C ALA A 36 2.80 10.86 7.74
N ALA A 37 2.86 12.19 7.80
CA ALA A 37 1.83 13.00 8.42
C ALA A 37 0.50 12.96 7.64
N SER A 38 0.55 12.86 6.31
CA SER A 38 -0.64 12.78 5.47
C SER A 38 -1.48 11.52 5.71
N LEU A 39 -0.92 10.46 6.32
CA LEU A 39 -1.68 9.27 6.71
C LEU A 39 -2.76 9.58 7.75
N ARG A 40 -2.55 10.58 8.62
CA ARG A 40 -3.61 11.06 9.53
C ARG A 40 -4.77 11.72 8.79
N ILE A 41 -4.52 12.26 7.60
CA ILE A 41 -5.58 12.83 6.74
C ILE A 41 -6.36 11.68 6.12
N VAL A 42 -5.69 10.64 5.64
CA VAL A 42 -6.33 9.40 5.15
C VAL A 42 -7.25 8.82 6.23
N ASP A 43 -6.74 8.67 7.45
CA ASP A 43 -7.52 8.15 8.58
C ASP A 43 -8.83 8.94 8.79
N ARG A 44 -8.75 10.28 8.80
CA ARG A 44 -9.93 11.15 8.94
C ARG A 44 -10.87 11.09 7.74
N VAL A 45 -10.35 10.95 6.52
CA VAL A 45 -11.17 10.81 5.31
C VAL A 45 -11.97 9.51 5.39
N VAL A 46 -11.34 8.40 5.79
CA VAL A 46 -12.02 7.11 5.97
C VAL A 46 -13.08 7.20 7.06
N ASP A 47 -12.79 7.85 8.19
CA ASP A 47 -13.78 8.05 9.26
C ASP A 47 -14.97 8.89 8.79
N GLY A 48 -14.73 9.90 7.94
CA GLY A 48 -15.77 10.71 7.31
C GLY A 48 -16.63 9.88 6.35
N LEU A 49 -16.01 9.06 5.50
CA LEU A 49 -16.72 8.14 4.61
C LEU A 49 -17.57 7.16 5.41
N ARG A 50 -17.05 6.55 6.48
CA ARG A 50 -17.81 5.61 7.34
C ARG A 50 -19.07 6.24 7.92
N ARG A 51 -19.01 7.51 8.34
CA ARG A 51 -20.17 8.22 8.91
C ARG A 51 -21.23 8.62 7.88
N GLY A 52 -20.82 8.79 6.61
CA GLY A 52 -21.69 9.25 5.53
C GLY A 52 -22.08 8.18 4.51
N ALA A 53 -21.48 7.00 4.55
CA ALA A 53 -21.73 5.93 3.59
C ALA A 53 -23.07 5.23 3.86
N GLY A 54 -23.84 5.03 2.79
CA GLY A 54 -24.96 4.09 2.76
C GLY A 54 -24.45 2.68 2.47
N ASP A 55 -24.28 2.35 1.19
CA ASP A 55 -23.77 1.04 0.75
C ASP A 55 -22.23 1.01 0.72
N PRO A 56 -21.56 0.06 1.42
CA PRO A 56 -20.12 -0.17 1.33
C PRO A 56 -19.59 -0.33 -0.11
N ALA A 57 -20.40 -0.83 -1.03
CA ALA A 57 -20.01 -1.00 -2.43
C ALA A 57 -19.72 0.35 -3.13
N ASP A 58 -20.39 1.43 -2.73
CA ASP A 58 -20.23 2.76 -3.33
C ASP A 58 -18.88 3.39 -2.99
N VAL A 59 -18.32 3.05 -1.83
CA VAL A 59 -17.05 3.60 -1.35
C VAL A 59 -15.84 2.73 -1.67
N ALA A 60 -16.06 1.46 -2.07
CA ALA A 60 -14.98 0.51 -2.34
C ALA A 60 -13.90 1.04 -3.32
N PRO A 61 -14.24 1.71 -4.44
CA PRO A 61 -13.22 2.28 -5.33
C PRO A 61 -12.36 3.35 -4.65
N VAL A 62 -12.95 4.19 -3.80
CA VAL A 62 -12.23 5.25 -3.08
C VAL A 62 -11.34 4.65 -1.99
N LEU A 63 -11.81 3.64 -1.27
CA LEU A 63 -11.00 2.91 -0.28
C LEU A 63 -9.78 2.26 -0.93
N GLN A 64 -9.92 1.72 -2.14
CA GLN A 64 -8.82 1.17 -2.92
C GLN A 64 -7.79 2.24 -3.32
N GLU A 65 -8.23 3.43 -3.75
CA GLU A 65 -7.34 4.54 -4.08
C GLU A 65 -6.62 5.10 -2.85
N LEU A 66 -7.31 5.18 -1.70
CA LEU A 66 -6.72 5.54 -0.41
C LEU A 66 -5.70 4.50 0.04
N GLY A 67 -6.00 3.20 -0.09
CA GLY A 67 -5.07 2.10 0.19
C GLY A 67 -3.82 2.14 -0.67
N ALA A 68 -3.97 2.45 -1.97
CA ALA A 68 -2.84 2.66 -2.87
C ALA A 68 -1.98 3.86 -2.41
N TYR A 69 -2.61 4.96 -1.99
CA TYR A 69 -1.90 6.10 -1.43
C TYR A 69 -1.11 5.74 -0.16
N VAL A 70 -1.72 5.01 0.78
CA VAL A 70 -1.05 4.52 1.99
C VAL A 70 0.17 3.68 1.61
N GLY A 71 0.01 2.69 0.72
CA GLY A 71 1.13 1.86 0.29
C GLY A 71 2.27 2.66 -0.35
N GLU A 72 1.95 3.69 -1.14
CA GLU A 72 2.96 4.56 -1.76
C GLU A 72 3.71 5.41 -0.71
N VAL A 73 3.06 5.82 0.39
CA VAL A 73 3.75 6.43 1.54
C VAL A 73 4.75 5.44 2.15
N LEU A 74 4.38 4.17 2.35
CA LEU A 74 5.33 3.15 2.84
C LEU A 74 6.50 2.96 1.88
N VAL A 75 6.26 2.92 0.57
CA VAL A 75 7.31 2.81 -0.46
C VAL A 75 8.29 3.98 -0.35
N ARG A 76 7.80 5.22 -0.30
CA ARG A 76 8.65 6.42 -0.28
C ARG A 76 9.37 6.64 1.06
N GLN A 77 8.66 6.45 2.16
CA GLN A 77 9.15 6.82 3.51
C GLN A 77 9.87 5.67 4.22
N ALA A 78 9.51 4.41 3.96
CA ALA A 78 10.15 3.24 4.56
C ALA A 78 11.05 2.47 3.58
N ARG A 79 11.14 2.92 2.31
CA ARG A 79 11.84 2.21 1.22
C ARG A 79 11.30 0.78 1.02
N ALA A 80 9.99 0.60 1.26
CA ALA A 80 9.30 -0.61 0.88
C ALA A 80 9.18 -0.70 -0.66
N ARG A 81 8.73 -1.85 -1.16
CA ARG A 81 8.44 -2.06 -2.59
C ARG A 81 7.03 -2.62 -2.75
N TRP A 82 6.31 -2.18 -3.77
CA TRP A 82 5.09 -2.86 -4.20
C TRP A 82 5.42 -4.29 -4.63
N VAL A 83 4.57 -5.24 -4.25
CA VAL A 83 4.69 -6.66 -4.62
C VAL A 83 3.31 -7.22 -4.93
N ASP A 84 3.24 -8.06 -5.95
CA ASP A 84 2.12 -8.97 -6.11
C ASP A 84 2.26 -10.03 -5.01
N PHE A 85 1.17 -10.31 -4.32
CA PHE A 85 1.14 -11.40 -3.35
C PHE A 85 1.02 -12.74 -4.09
N ASP A 86 1.63 -13.78 -3.54
CA ASP A 86 1.35 -15.15 -3.96
C ASP A 86 -0.07 -15.55 -3.54
N ASP A 87 -0.55 -16.69 -4.01
CA ASP A 87 -1.93 -17.13 -3.79
C ASP A 87 -2.26 -17.22 -2.29
N MET A 88 -1.37 -17.82 -1.50
CA MET A 88 -1.54 -17.98 -0.05
C MET A 88 -1.62 -16.63 0.68
N THR A 89 -0.71 -15.71 0.37
CA THR A 89 -0.67 -14.38 0.97
C THR A 89 -1.87 -13.55 0.53
N SER A 90 -2.29 -13.69 -0.73
CA SER A 90 -3.46 -13.00 -1.28
C SER A 90 -4.75 -13.46 -0.60
N GLU A 91 -4.90 -14.75 -0.35
CA GLU A 91 -6.03 -15.32 0.38
C GLU A 91 -6.06 -14.84 1.84
N LEU A 92 -4.91 -14.90 2.53
CA LEU A 92 -4.80 -14.44 3.92
C LEU A 92 -5.13 -12.96 4.08
N PHE A 93 -4.67 -12.11 3.15
CA PHE A 93 -4.86 -10.67 3.23
C PHE A 93 -6.12 -10.16 2.52
N GLY A 94 -6.82 -11.01 1.76
CA GLY A 94 -7.98 -10.63 0.96
C GLY A 94 -7.66 -9.56 -0.11
N GLN A 95 -6.39 -9.42 -0.48
CA GLN A 95 -5.90 -8.42 -1.43
C GLN A 95 -4.81 -9.05 -2.30
N PRO A 96 -4.76 -8.80 -3.62
CA PRO A 96 -3.75 -9.41 -4.51
C PRO A 96 -2.39 -8.70 -4.47
N VAL A 97 -2.32 -7.53 -3.83
CA VAL A 97 -1.12 -6.67 -3.81
C VAL A 97 -0.90 -6.06 -2.44
N GLY A 98 0.35 -5.78 -2.13
CA GLY A 98 0.71 -4.95 -0.99
C GLY A 98 2.15 -4.48 -1.08
N VAL A 99 2.78 -4.20 0.06
CA VAL A 99 4.16 -3.73 0.09
C VAL A 99 5.05 -4.67 0.91
N ARG A 100 6.30 -4.80 0.50
CA ARG A 100 7.32 -5.60 1.19
C ARG A 100 8.43 -4.70 1.70
N THR A 101 8.75 -4.78 2.99
CA THR A 101 9.86 -4.06 3.61
C THR A 101 11.20 -4.76 3.38
N PHE A 102 12.30 -4.07 3.71
CA PHE A 102 13.66 -4.57 3.45
C PHE A 102 14.00 -5.85 4.24
N ASP A 103 13.32 -6.08 5.37
CA ASP A 103 13.41 -7.29 6.20
C ASP A 103 12.56 -8.45 5.66
N GLY A 104 11.92 -8.27 4.50
CA GLY A 104 11.17 -9.31 3.79
C GLY A 104 9.69 -9.41 4.18
N ARG A 105 9.24 -8.73 5.23
CA ARG A 105 7.84 -8.77 5.69
C ARG A 105 6.89 -8.11 4.70
N ALA A 106 5.76 -8.75 4.45
CA ALA A 106 4.67 -8.23 3.63
C ALA A 106 3.65 -7.47 4.49
N TRP A 107 3.09 -6.40 3.93
CA TRP A 107 2.13 -5.52 4.59
C TRP A 107 0.99 -5.21 3.63
N ASN A 108 -0.25 -5.16 4.15
CA ASN A 108 -1.47 -4.97 3.38
C ASN A 108 -2.08 -3.57 3.61
N PRO A 109 -1.59 -2.50 2.93
CA PRO A 109 -2.13 -1.16 3.09
C PRO A 109 -3.56 -1.00 2.55
N LEU A 110 -3.95 -1.80 1.55
CA LEU A 110 -5.31 -1.78 0.99
C LEU A 110 -6.31 -2.33 2.00
N GLY A 111 -6.04 -3.53 2.53
CA GLY A 111 -6.86 -4.13 3.57
C GLY A 111 -6.86 -3.29 4.85
N LYS A 112 -5.77 -2.61 5.22
CA LYS A 112 -5.77 -1.71 6.39
C LYS A 112 -6.80 -0.59 6.26
N VAL A 113 -6.93 0.01 5.06
CA VAL A 113 -7.92 1.07 4.82
C VAL A 113 -9.35 0.51 4.82
N VAL A 114 -9.57 -0.67 4.25
CA VAL A 114 -10.87 -1.36 4.32
C VAL A 114 -11.23 -1.68 5.76
N ASN A 115 -10.31 -2.26 6.53
CA ASN A 115 -10.50 -2.56 7.94
C ASN A 115 -10.80 -1.29 8.76
N ARG A 116 -10.18 -0.14 8.45
CA ARG A 116 -10.54 1.13 9.08
C ARG A 116 -11.97 1.55 8.80
N PHE A 117 -12.40 1.40 7.56
CA PHE A 117 -13.77 1.70 7.18
C PHE A 117 -14.76 0.78 7.91
N GLU A 118 -14.46 -0.52 8.04
CA GLU A 118 -15.37 -1.55 8.57
C GLU A 118 -15.32 -1.73 10.09
N LEU A 119 -14.11 -1.71 10.67
CA LEU A 119 -13.84 -2.02 12.08
C LEU A 119 -13.59 -0.75 12.92
N GLY A 120 -13.20 0.36 12.29
CA GLY A 120 -13.11 1.67 12.93
C GLY A 120 -11.68 2.15 13.23
N PRO A 121 -11.53 3.10 14.17
CA PRO A 121 -10.33 3.94 14.26
C PRO A 121 -9.05 3.21 14.71
N GLU A 122 -9.16 2.05 15.34
CA GLU A 122 -8.01 1.19 15.73
C GLU A 122 -7.23 0.67 14.51
N GLU A 123 -7.86 0.69 13.33
CA GLU A 123 -7.22 0.29 12.09
C GLU A 123 -6.52 1.49 11.43
N SER A 124 -5.72 2.24 12.19
CA SER A 124 -5.02 3.42 11.68
C SER A 124 -3.93 3.09 10.66
N ALA A 125 -3.96 3.80 9.52
CA ALA A 125 -2.90 3.77 8.53
C ALA A 125 -1.62 4.45 9.05
N TYR A 126 -1.78 5.50 9.87
CA TYR A 126 -0.65 6.15 10.52
C TYR A 126 0.05 5.21 11.51
N GLU A 127 -0.70 4.49 12.34
CA GLU A 127 -0.11 3.52 13.28
C GLU A 127 0.51 2.33 12.57
N LEU A 128 -0.10 1.82 11.49
CA LEU A 128 0.54 0.85 10.60
C LEU A 128 1.93 1.34 10.18
N PHE A 129 2.04 2.59 9.73
CA PHE A 129 3.32 3.16 9.31
C PHE A 129 4.35 3.25 10.45
N LEU A 130 3.93 3.44 11.70
CA LEU A 130 4.84 3.42 12.85
C LEU A 130 5.42 2.02 13.12
N LEU A 131 4.68 0.96 12.78
CA LEU A 131 5.11 -0.43 12.94
C LEU A 131 6.03 -0.93 11.82
N VAL A 132 6.04 -0.25 10.67
CA VAL A 132 6.76 -0.66 9.47
C VAL A 132 8.27 -0.39 9.63
N PRO A 133 9.13 -1.42 9.51
CA PRO A 133 10.58 -1.25 9.56
C PRO A 133 11.07 -0.30 8.48
N ARG A 134 11.85 0.71 8.88
CA ARG A 134 12.48 1.64 7.95
C ARG A 134 13.88 1.17 7.62
N ARG A 135 14.21 1.11 6.33
CA ARG A 135 15.59 0.83 5.92
C ARG A 135 16.50 2.00 6.35
N PRO A 136 17.56 1.77 7.16
CA PRO A 136 18.54 2.80 7.48
C PRO A 136 19.18 3.35 6.20
N LYS A 137 19.50 4.65 6.17
CA LYS A 137 20.10 5.29 4.99
C LYS A 137 21.45 4.66 4.62
N ASP A 138 22.15 4.11 5.61
CA ASP A 138 23.53 3.64 5.50
C ASP A 138 23.66 2.12 5.28
N LEU A 139 22.55 1.39 5.15
CA LEU A 139 22.61 -0.06 4.92
C LEU A 139 23.10 -0.34 3.49
N PRO A 140 24.31 -0.95 3.31
CA PRO A 140 24.88 -1.23 2.00
C PRO A 140 23.90 -2.03 1.13
N LEU A 141 23.88 -1.78 -0.18
CA LEU A 141 23.18 -2.66 -1.10
C LEU A 141 23.73 -4.08 -0.97
N PRO A 142 22.89 -5.13 -0.97
CA PRO A 142 23.37 -6.50 -1.05
C PRO A 142 24.26 -6.59 -2.29
N ARG A 143 25.55 -6.88 -2.11
CA ARG A 143 26.42 -7.21 -3.24
C ARG A 143 25.84 -8.49 -3.83
N GLY A 144 25.31 -8.40 -5.04
CA GLY A 144 24.83 -9.57 -5.77
C GLY A 144 25.91 -10.64 -5.72
N THR A 145 25.56 -11.81 -5.22
CA THR A 145 26.44 -12.98 -5.19
C THR A 145 26.65 -13.45 -6.63
N ALA A 146 27.55 -12.78 -7.34
CA ALA A 146 28.16 -13.29 -8.55
C ALA A 146 29.22 -14.33 -8.13
N HIS A 147 28.77 -15.49 -7.64
CA HIS A 147 29.59 -16.69 -7.53
C HIS A 147 28.67 -17.92 -7.62
N GLY A 148 28.26 -18.23 -8.84
CA GLY A 148 27.93 -19.61 -9.20
C GLY A 148 29.24 -20.32 -9.55
N PRO A 149 29.54 -21.51 -9.00
CA PRO A 149 30.75 -22.24 -9.38
C PRO A 149 30.65 -22.65 -10.85
N ARG A 150 31.67 -22.31 -11.64
CA ARG A 150 31.88 -22.91 -12.96
C ARG A 150 32.28 -24.36 -12.73
N LEU A 151 31.35 -25.29 -12.94
CA LEU A 151 31.68 -26.69 -13.13
C LEU A 151 32.33 -26.82 -14.51
N THR A 152 33.65 -26.87 -14.53
CA THR A 152 34.40 -27.49 -15.62
C THR A 152 34.41 -28.99 -15.37
N ALA A 153 33.80 -29.76 -16.25
CA ALA A 153 34.04 -31.19 -16.35
C ALA A 153 34.49 -31.50 -17.78
N ALA A 154 35.60 -32.22 -17.84
CA ALA A 154 36.31 -32.71 -19.02
C ALA A 154 35.61 -33.90 -19.66
#